data_AF-A0A7X7TKF1-F1
#
_entry.id   AF-A0A7X7TKF1-F1
#
_cell.length_a   1.000
_cell.length_b   1.000
_cell.length_c   1.000
_cell.angle_alpha   90.00
_cell.angle_beta   90.00
_cell.angle_gamma   90.00
#
_symmetry.space_group_name_H-M   'P 1'
#
loop_
_entity.id
_entity.type
_entity.pdbx_description
1 polymer ?
#
loop_
_entity_poly.entity_id
_entity_poly.type
_entity_poly.pdbx_seq_one_letter_code
_entity_poly.pdbx_strand_id
1 'polypeptide(L)' 'MGEGFIYFDNAAITWPKPEQVYQAVDKTMRESCANPGRSSHQMSLKAERIVEEARQAKTVPVLTNGQTAQYCSVRQ' A
#
# COMPACT_ATOMS: atom_id res chain seq x y z
N MET A 1 -19.86 -18.50 -3.54
CA MET A 1 -20.58 -18.09 -2.32
C MET A 1 -21.79 -17.29 -2.78
N GLY A 2 -23.00 -17.73 -2.40
CA GLY A 2 -24.25 -17.21 -2.95
C GLY A 2 -24.48 -15.73 -2.63
N GLU A 3 -25.23 -15.07 -3.51
CA GLU A 3 -25.68 -13.69 -3.31
C GLU A 3 -26.53 -13.61 -2.02
N GLY A 4 -26.07 -12.81 -1.04
CA GLY A 4 -26.77 -12.63 0.24
C GLY A 4 -25.94 -12.89 1.52
N PHE A 5 -24.65 -13.23 1.43
CA PHE A 5 -23.81 -13.39 2.61
C PHE A 5 -23.40 -12.04 3.23
N ILE A 6 -23.83 -11.77 4.46
CA ILE A 6 -23.43 -10.59 5.23
C ILE A 6 -22.34 -10.99 6.22
N TYR A 7 -21.17 -10.35 6.11
CA TYR A 7 -20.01 -10.62 6.96
C TYR A 7 -20.00 -9.69 8.18
N PHE A 8 -20.31 -10.27 9.35
CA PHE A 8 -20.37 -9.52 10.62
C PHE A 8 -19.06 -9.57 11.44
N ASP A 9 -17.99 -10.16 10.93
CA ASP A 9 -16.73 -10.36 11.67
C ASP A 9 -15.57 -9.45 11.20
N ASN A 10 -15.93 -8.22 10.81
CA ASN A 10 -14.94 -7.21 10.38
C ASN A 10 -13.99 -6.77 11.50
N ALA A 11 -14.39 -6.95 12.77
CA ALA A 11 -13.59 -6.63 13.93
C ALA A 11 -12.40 -7.59 14.11
N ALA A 12 -12.58 -8.89 13.81
CA ALA A 12 -11.48 -9.86 13.86
C ALA A 12 -10.53 -9.69 12.66
N ILE A 13 -11.10 -9.49 11.47
CA ILE A 13 -10.34 -9.19 10.25
C ILE A 13 -11.25 -8.51 9.23
N THR A 14 -10.76 -7.42 8.61
CA THR A 14 -11.48 -6.81 7.49
C THR A 14 -11.52 -7.78 6.31
N TRP A 15 -12.73 -8.16 5.91
CA TRP A 15 -12.95 -9.02 4.76
C TRP A 15 -14.28 -8.68 4.05
N PRO A 16 -14.33 -8.69 2.71
CA PRO A 16 -13.17 -8.73 1.82
C PRO A 16 -12.35 -7.44 1.94
N LYS A 17 -11.04 -7.52 1.67
CA LYS A 17 -10.24 -6.30 1.57
C LYS A 17 -10.71 -5.51 0.33
N PRO A 18 -10.64 -4.17 0.35
CA PRO A 18 -10.85 -3.38 -0.86
C PRO A 18 -9.90 -3.84 -1.98
N GLU A 19 -10.37 -3.85 -3.22
CA GLU A 19 -9.63 -4.34 -4.38
C GLU A 19 -8.24 -3.69 -4.54
N GLN A 20 -8.14 -2.41 -4.19
CA GLN A 20 -6.90 -1.64 -4.22
C GLN A 20 -5.79 -2.28 -3.35
N VAL A 21 -6.16 -2.96 -2.26
CA VAL A 21 -5.21 -3.65 -1.38
C VAL A 21 -4.61 -4.85 -2.11
N TYR A 22 -5.43 -5.64 -2.79
CA TYR A 22 -4.96 -6.81 -3.53
C TYR A 22 -4.02 -6.39 -4.67
N GLN A 23 -4.40 -5.36 -5.44
CA GLN A 23 -3.59 -4.84 -6.55
C GLN A 23 -2.25 -4.28 -6.08
N ALA A 24 -2.23 -3.52 -4.98
CA ALA A 24 -0.99 -2.97 -4.44
C ALA A 24 -0.02 -4.08 -3.98
N VAL A 25 -0.55 -5.13 -3.35
CA VAL A 25 0.25 -6.29 -2.92
C VAL A 25 0.77 -7.08 -4.11
N ASP A 26 -0.07 -7.42 -5.08
CA ASP A 26 0.33 -8.18 -6.28
C ASP A 26 1.40 -7.42 -7.08
N LYS A 27 1.21 -6.11 -7.29
CA LYS A 27 2.20 -5.25 -7.95
C LYS A 27 3.54 -5.27 -7.22
N THR A 28 3.53 -5.10 -5.89
CA THR A 28 4.76 -5.10 -5.08
C THR A 28 5.49 -6.42 -5.18
N MET A 29 4.76 -7.54 -5.12
CA MET A 29 5.34 -8.88 -5.23
C MET A 29 5.92 -9.17 -6.62
N ARG A 30 5.33 -8.64 -7.69
CA ARG A 30 5.84 -8.81 -9.06
C ARG A 30 7.02 -7.91 -9.40
N GLU A 31 7.01 -6.67 -8.90
CA GLU A 31 7.91 -5.61 -9.39
C GLU A 31 9.01 -5.22 -8.40
N SER A 32 8.82 -5.47 -7.09
CA SER A 32 9.65 -4.90 -6.02
C SER A 32 9.94 -5.89 -4.87
N CYS A 33 9.98 -7.19 -5.15
CA CYS A 33 10.19 -8.25 -4.16
C CYS A 33 11.66 -8.41 -3.70
N ALA A 34 12.31 -7.31 -3.31
CA ALA A 34 13.61 -7.32 -2.66
C ALA A 34 13.48 -6.92 -1.19
N ASN A 35 14.45 -7.31 -0.37
CA ASN A 35 14.47 -6.89 1.02
C ASN A 35 14.80 -5.40 1.12
N PRO A 36 13.92 -4.55 1.69
CA PRO A 36 14.22 -3.14 1.91
C PRO A 36 15.40 -2.98 2.89
N GLY A 37 16.32 -2.05 2.62
CA GLY A 37 17.46 -1.76 3.50
C GLY A 37 18.57 -2.83 3.57
N ARG A 38 18.58 -3.81 2.66
CA ARG A 38 19.56 -4.92 2.65
C ARG A 38 20.44 -5.00 1.40
N SER A 39 20.59 -3.91 0.64
CA SER A 39 21.61 -3.71 -0.42
C SER A 39 21.36 -2.37 -1.16
N SER A 40 22.38 -1.79 -1.81
CA SER A 40 22.24 -0.59 -2.64
C SER A 40 21.69 -0.86 -4.06
N HIS A 41 21.40 -2.12 -4.41
CA HIS A 41 20.83 -2.43 -5.72
C HIS A 41 19.40 -1.87 -5.88
N GLN A 42 19.06 -1.54 -7.13
CA GLN A 42 17.86 -0.77 -7.47
C GLN A 42 16.55 -1.37 -6.94
N MET A 43 16.43 -2.70 -6.87
CA MET A 43 15.20 -3.35 -6.40
C MET A 43 14.99 -3.20 -4.89
N SER A 44 16.07 -3.25 -4.08
CA SER A 44 15.97 -3.02 -2.64
C SER A 44 15.64 -1.58 -2.32
N LEU A 45 16.21 -0.62 -3.06
CA LEU A 45 15.86 0.78 -2.93
C LEU A 45 14.38 1.05 -3.27
N LYS A 46 13.83 0.38 -4.29
CA LYS A 46 12.40 0.46 -4.62
C LYS A 46 11.53 -0.10 -3.50
N ALA A 47 11.87 -1.27 -2.96
CA ALA A 47 11.15 -1.87 -1.85
C ALA A 47 11.19 -0.98 -0.58
N GLU A 48 12.35 -0.37 -0.30
CA GLU A 48 12.53 0.54 0.83
C GLU A 48 11.66 1.80 0.72
N ARG A 49 11.56 2.38 -0.48
CA ARG A 49 10.65 3.51 -0.75
C ARG A 49 9.20 3.15 -0.48
N ILE A 50 8.73 1.97 -0.92
CA ILE A 50 7.35 1.52 -0.68
C ILE A 50 7.06 1.42 0.82
N VAL A 51 8.01 0.88 1.61
CA VAL A 51 7.86 0.79 3.06
C VAL A 51 7.83 2.17 3.72
N GLU A 52 8.68 3.08 3.26
CA GLU A 52 8.75 4.43 3.82
C GLU A 52 7.53 5.26 3.45
N GLU A 53 7.03 5.17 2.22
CA GLU A 53 5.77 5.77 1.79
C GLU A 53 4.59 5.25 2.64
N ALA A 54 4.52 3.93 2.87
CA ALA A 54 3.47 3.34 3.71
C ALA A 54 3.56 3.80 5.18
N ARG A 55 4.77 4.09 5.67
CA ARG A 55 5.01 4.64 7.02
C ARG A 55 4.60 6.11 7.08
N GLN A 56 4.96 6.90 6.08
CA GLN A 56 4.64 8.33 5.99
C GLN A 56 3.15 8.57 5.71
N ALA A 57 2.47 7.68 4.99
CA ALA A 57 1.03 7.74 4.80
C ALA A 57 0.25 7.73 6.13
N LYS A 58 0.85 7.24 7.23
CA LYS A 58 0.28 7.36 8.57
C LYS A 58 0.63 8.69 9.28
N THR A 59 1.66 9.39 8.83
CA THR A 59 2.29 10.54 9.52
C THR A 59 1.97 11.88 8.84
N VAL A 60 1.60 11.89 7.55
CA VAL A 60 1.27 13.08 6.76
C VAL A 60 -0.26 13.15 6.60
N PRO A 61 -0.92 14.34 6.70
CA PRO A 61 -2.37 14.44 6.75
C PRO A 61 -2.97 14.12 5.38
N VAL A 62 -3.27 12.85 5.12
CA VAL A 62 -4.07 12.45 3.98
C VAL A 62 -5.02 11.38 4.48
N LEU A 63 -6.16 11.79 5.02
CA LEU A 63 -7.48 11.17 4.80
C LEU A 63 -8.58 12.13 5.33
N THR A 64 -8.56 13.40 4.90
CA THR A 64 -9.78 14.21 4.89
C THR A 64 -10.21 14.35 3.42
N ASN A 65 -11.32 13.68 3.09
CA ASN A 65 -12.21 13.99 1.98
C ASN A 65 -11.57 14.10 0.58
N GLY A 66 -11.20 12.96 0.00
CA GLY A 66 -11.32 12.74 -1.45
C GLY A 66 -10.50 13.61 -2.40
N GLN A 67 -9.54 14.40 -1.92
CA GLN A 67 -8.68 15.23 -2.77
C GLN A 67 -7.19 14.90 -2.58
N THR A 68 -6.64 14.29 -3.63
CA THR A 68 -5.25 14.37 -4.15
C THR A 68 -4.06 14.21 -3.20
N ALA A 69 -3.29 13.14 -3.41
CA ALA A 69 -1.82 13.20 -3.42
C ALA A 69 -1.34 13.19 -4.88
N GLN A 70 -1.78 14.21 -5.63
CA GLN A 70 -1.00 14.71 -6.75
C GLN A 70 0.16 15.48 -6.11
N TYR A 71 1.37 15.37 -6.66
CA TYR A 71 2.51 16.27 -6.39
C TYR A 71 3.42 15.93 -5.18
N CYS A 72 4.42 15.09 -5.42
CA CYS A 72 5.79 15.44 -5.01
C CYS A 72 6.72 15.23 -6.21
N SER A 73 6.49 16.05 -7.23
CA SER A 73 7.44 16.35 -8.30
C SER A 73 8.47 17.37 -7.81
N VAL A 74 9.26 17.06 -6.79
CA VAL A 74 10.49 17.80 -6.40
C VAL A 74 11.30 16.81 -5.56
N ARG A 75 12.36 16.18 -6.06
CA ARG A 75 13.68 16.78 -6.27
C ARG A 75 14.44 16.04 -7.38
N GLN A 76 15.01 16.84 -8.27
CA GLN A 76 16.23 16.54 -9.02
C GLN A 76 17.34 16.09 -8.08
#